data_AF-A0A7K4CHD6-F1
#
_entry.id   AF-A0A7K4CHD6-F1
#
_cell.length_a   1.000
_cell.length_b   1.000
_cell.length_c   1.000
_cell.angle_alpha   90.00
_cell.angle_beta   90.00
_cell.angle_gamma   90.00
#
_symmetry.space_group_name_H-M   'P 1'
#
loop_
_entity.id
_entity.type
_entity.pdbx_description
1 polymer ?
#
loop_
_entity_poly.entity_id
_entity_poly.type
_entity_poly.pdbx_seq_one_letter_code
_entity_poly.pdbx_strand_id
1 'polypeptide(L)'
;MPEDRLDEGARLFAVKINLGSYKEAARIKSDYGLPNDIVRNAVMQAYAAVMKRGDYSLAADLAKQYDLPEDLRIEAALRSFHRKIDSEFFRAAAEYAKEFGLPEDLVRDAAIQAFNKSMSFGLVKNAAEIAEDFELPEEMKRDAAIKSFEQHMEAGLYRKALKIAQKYKLPDEMVQAAENKIT
;
A
#
# COMPACT_ATOMS: atom_id res chain seq x y z
N MET A 1 9.89 21.70 -38.20
CA MET A 1 10.78 22.26 -37.17
C MET A 1 10.60 21.48 -35.87
N PRO A 2 11.50 21.53 -34.88
CA PRO A 2 11.32 20.87 -33.58
C PRO A 2 10.03 21.29 -32.85
N GLU A 3 9.61 22.55 -32.99
CA GLU A 3 8.36 23.08 -32.42
C GLU A 3 7.11 22.38 -32.98
N ASP A 4 7.02 22.24 -34.31
CA ASP A 4 5.91 21.51 -34.97
C ASP A 4 5.76 20.07 -34.50
N ARG A 5 6.89 19.43 -34.12
CA ARG A 5 6.90 18.06 -33.59
C ARG A 5 6.32 18.00 -32.18
N LEU A 6 6.68 18.93 -31.30
CA LEU A 6 6.18 18.96 -29.93
C LEU A 6 4.68 19.27 -29.89
N ASP A 7 4.22 20.20 -30.72
CA ASP A 7 2.80 20.57 -30.81
C ASP A 7 1.93 19.42 -31.30
N GLU A 8 2.37 18.69 -32.34
CA GLU A 8 1.66 17.50 -32.81
C GLU A 8 1.65 16.39 -31.74
N GLY A 9 2.79 16.17 -31.08
CA GLY A 9 2.87 15.22 -29.97
C GLY A 9 1.93 15.57 -28.84
N ALA A 10 1.87 16.84 -28.43
CA ALA A 10 0.99 17.33 -27.38
C ALA A 10 -0.50 17.17 -27.75
N ARG A 11 -0.86 17.43 -29.01
CA ARG A 11 -2.22 17.23 -29.53
C ARG A 11 -2.63 15.75 -29.49
N LEU A 12 -1.78 14.86 -29.98
CA LEU A 12 -2.03 13.41 -29.96
C LEU A 12 -2.11 12.88 -28.53
N PHE A 13 -1.21 13.34 -27.66
CA PHE A 13 -1.23 13.02 -26.23
C PHE A 13 -2.56 13.43 -25.60
N ALA A 14 -3.01 14.68 -25.83
CA ALA A 14 -4.23 15.22 -25.26
C ALA A 14 -5.47 14.42 -25.66
N VAL A 15 -5.55 13.98 -26.92
CA VAL A 15 -6.63 13.10 -27.40
C VAL A 15 -6.63 11.79 -26.62
N LYS A 16 -5.47 11.13 -26.52
CA LYS A 16 -5.39 9.80 -25.88
C LYS A 16 -5.63 9.84 -24.38
N ILE A 17 -5.08 10.84 -23.67
CA ILE A 17 -5.26 10.92 -22.22
C ILE A 17 -6.71 11.21 -21.83
N ASN A 18 -7.40 12.08 -22.58
CA ASN A 18 -8.81 12.41 -22.33
C ASN A 18 -9.77 11.29 -22.73
N LEU A 19 -9.39 10.41 -23.66
CA LEU A 19 -10.13 9.17 -23.96
C LEU A 19 -9.90 8.06 -22.92
N GLY A 20 -9.02 8.27 -21.92
CA GLY A 20 -8.63 7.26 -20.95
C GLY A 20 -7.65 6.22 -21.49
N SER A 21 -7.06 6.44 -22.67
CA SER A 21 -6.03 5.58 -23.26
C SER A 21 -4.65 5.91 -22.67
N TYR A 22 -4.51 5.83 -21.34
CA TYR A 22 -3.33 6.34 -20.60
C TYR A 22 -2.00 5.70 -21.03
N LYS A 23 -2.00 4.40 -21.35
CA LYS A 23 -0.79 3.70 -21.85
C LYS A 23 -0.33 4.26 -23.20
N GLU A 24 -1.27 4.54 -24.10
CA GLU A 24 -0.95 5.13 -25.41
C GLU A 24 -0.50 6.59 -25.25
N ALA A 25 -1.14 7.35 -24.37
CA ALA A 25 -0.71 8.71 -24.05
C ALA A 25 0.73 8.73 -23.51
N ALA A 26 1.07 7.85 -22.56
CA ALA A 26 2.43 7.71 -22.03
C ALA A 26 3.45 7.34 -23.12
N ARG A 27 3.08 6.44 -24.05
CA ARG A 27 3.92 6.10 -25.20
C ARG A 27 4.16 7.32 -26.10
N ILE A 28 3.10 8.08 -26.45
CA ILE A 28 3.22 9.31 -27.26
C ILE A 28 4.14 10.31 -26.56
N LYS A 29 3.97 10.53 -25.24
CA LYS A 29 4.85 11.40 -24.46
C LYS A 29 6.32 11.00 -24.61
N SER A 30 6.61 9.71 -24.52
CA SER A 30 7.97 9.16 -24.69
C SER A 30 8.49 9.34 -26.12
N ASP A 31 7.72 8.97 -27.13
CA ASP A 31 8.12 9.00 -28.56
C ASP A 31 8.40 10.44 -29.06
N TYR A 32 7.70 11.41 -28.48
CA TYR A 32 7.85 12.83 -28.80
C TYR A 32 8.75 13.58 -27.81
N GLY A 33 9.21 12.94 -26.73
CA GLY A 33 10.03 13.57 -25.71
C GLY A 33 9.32 14.73 -24.99
N LEU A 34 8.01 14.63 -24.79
CA LEU A 34 7.20 15.73 -24.25
C LEU A 34 7.51 15.92 -22.76
N PRO A 35 7.95 17.12 -22.32
CA PRO A 35 8.05 17.46 -20.92
C PRO A 35 6.67 17.62 -20.26
N ASN A 36 6.61 17.51 -18.93
CA ASN A 36 5.34 17.48 -18.18
C ASN A 36 4.58 18.80 -18.25
N ASP A 37 5.27 19.93 -18.38
CA ASP A 37 4.69 21.27 -18.53
C ASP A 37 3.85 21.42 -19.81
N ILE A 38 4.28 20.83 -20.93
CA ILE A 38 3.54 20.85 -22.20
C ILE A 38 2.22 20.07 -22.09
N VAL A 39 2.23 18.94 -21.38
CA VAL A 39 1.05 18.07 -21.28
C VAL A 39 0.14 18.37 -20.08
N ARG A 40 0.58 19.25 -19.17
CA ARG A 40 -0.07 19.50 -17.87
C ARG A 40 -1.56 19.80 -18.00
N ASN A 41 -1.95 20.66 -18.93
CA ASN A 41 -3.36 21.04 -19.11
C ASN A 41 -4.24 19.84 -19.50
N ALA A 42 -3.76 18.98 -20.40
CA ALA A 42 -4.49 17.77 -20.79
C ALA A 42 -4.58 16.76 -19.64
N VAL A 43 -3.50 16.60 -18.88
CA VAL A 43 -3.50 15.75 -17.69
C VAL A 43 -4.47 16.28 -16.63
N MET A 44 -4.54 17.59 -16.39
CA MET A 44 -5.49 18.20 -15.46
C MET A 44 -6.96 17.95 -15.84
N GLN A 45 -7.29 18.01 -17.13
CA GLN A 45 -8.62 17.67 -17.62
C GLN A 45 -8.96 16.19 -17.37
N ALA A 46 -8.02 15.29 -17.69
CA ALA A 46 -8.17 13.87 -17.44
C ALA A 46 -8.30 13.56 -15.93
N TYR A 47 -7.46 14.17 -15.09
CA TYR A 47 -7.52 14.09 -13.64
C TYR A 47 -8.91 14.48 -13.12
N ALA A 48 -9.45 15.63 -13.52
CA ALA A 48 -10.78 16.08 -13.11
C ALA A 48 -11.89 15.10 -13.53
N ALA A 49 -11.81 14.55 -14.75
CA ALA A 49 -12.75 13.56 -15.24
C ALA A 49 -12.68 12.22 -14.48
N VAL A 50 -11.47 11.78 -14.11
CA VAL A 50 -11.22 10.59 -13.29
C VAL A 50 -11.73 10.78 -11.87
N MET A 51 -11.42 11.92 -11.24
CA MET A 51 -11.94 12.30 -9.92
C MET A 51 -13.47 12.30 -9.88
N LYS A 52 -14.11 12.89 -10.90
CA LYS A 52 -15.58 12.92 -11.01
C LYS A 52 -16.21 11.53 -11.12
N ARG A 53 -15.51 10.56 -11.72
CA ARG A 53 -15.95 9.16 -11.81
C ARG A 53 -15.69 8.34 -10.54
N GLY A 54 -14.95 8.88 -9.57
CA GLY A 54 -14.62 8.20 -8.33
C GLY A 54 -13.44 7.22 -8.44
N ASP A 55 -12.64 7.30 -9.50
CA ASP A 55 -11.44 6.49 -9.67
C ASP A 55 -10.21 7.20 -9.08
N TYR A 56 -10.24 7.36 -7.76
CA TYR A 56 -9.28 8.19 -7.03
C TYR A 56 -7.85 7.66 -7.07
N SER A 57 -7.65 6.34 -7.22
CA SER A 57 -6.31 5.76 -7.33
C SER A 57 -5.64 6.23 -8.61
N LEU A 58 -6.34 6.13 -9.73
CA LEU A 58 -5.86 6.60 -11.02
C LEU A 58 -5.65 8.12 -11.04
N ALA A 59 -6.50 8.88 -10.36
CA ALA A 59 -6.31 10.33 -10.24
C ALA A 59 -5.01 10.66 -9.49
N ALA A 60 -4.72 9.97 -8.40
CA ALA A 60 -3.47 10.13 -7.66
C ALA A 60 -2.25 9.71 -8.50
N ASP A 61 -2.35 8.62 -9.26
CA ASP A 61 -1.31 8.15 -10.19
C ASP A 61 -1.01 9.19 -11.27
N LEU A 62 -2.04 9.77 -11.90
CA LEU A 62 -1.89 10.85 -12.87
C LEU A 62 -1.20 12.07 -12.24
N ALA A 63 -1.61 12.44 -11.03
CA ALA A 63 -1.03 13.58 -10.33
C ALA A 63 0.46 13.36 -10.00
N LYS A 64 0.82 12.15 -9.55
CA LYS A 64 2.20 11.74 -9.25
C LYS A 64 3.07 11.63 -10.51
N GLN A 65 2.57 10.98 -11.57
CA GLN A 65 3.34 10.70 -12.79
C GLN A 65 3.68 11.96 -13.60
N TYR A 66 2.81 12.96 -13.56
CA TYR A 66 2.92 14.17 -14.39
C TYR A 66 3.21 15.44 -13.59
N ASP A 67 3.68 15.29 -12.34
CA ASP A 67 4.04 16.40 -11.45
C ASP A 67 2.94 17.47 -11.34
N LEU A 68 1.69 17.02 -11.15
CA LEU A 68 0.61 17.94 -10.78
C LEU A 68 0.85 18.47 -9.35
N PRO A 69 0.21 19.60 -8.99
CA PRO A 69 0.26 20.13 -7.63
C PRO A 69 0.05 19.06 -6.55
N GLU A 70 0.84 19.14 -5.48
CA GLU A 70 0.88 18.14 -4.42
C GLU A 70 -0.46 17.98 -3.71
N ASP A 71 -1.19 19.08 -3.50
CA ASP A 71 -2.52 19.09 -2.90
C ASP A 71 -3.51 18.22 -3.69
N LEU A 72 -3.47 18.25 -5.02
CA LEU A 72 -4.29 17.38 -5.87
C LEU A 72 -3.91 15.91 -5.71
N ARG A 73 -2.60 15.61 -5.68
CA ARG A 73 -2.11 14.24 -5.48
C ARG A 73 -2.58 13.70 -4.13
N ILE A 74 -2.41 14.48 -3.05
CA ILE A 74 -2.79 14.09 -1.69
C ILE A 74 -4.31 13.97 -1.56
N GLU A 75 -5.10 14.87 -2.15
CA GLU A 75 -6.56 14.78 -2.12
C GLU A 75 -7.06 13.47 -2.76
N ALA A 76 -6.60 13.15 -3.97
CA ALA A 76 -6.97 11.92 -4.65
C ALA A 76 -6.51 10.67 -3.87
N ALA A 77 -5.28 10.70 -3.35
CA ALA A 77 -4.74 9.60 -2.55
C ALA A 77 -5.56 9.38 -1.26
N LEU A 78 -5.94 10.42 -0.53
CA LEU A 78 -6.78 10.31 0.67
C LEU A 78 -8.13 9.66 0.37
N ARG A 79 -8.80 10.07 -0.72
CA ARG A 79 -10.08 9.45 -1.12
C ARG A 79 -9.93 7.98 -1.51
N SER A 80 -8.84 7.62 -2.21
CA SER A 80 -8.51 6.24 -2.55
C SER A 80 -8.20 5.40 -1.30
N PHE A 81 -7.48 5.98 -0.34
CA PHE A 81 -7.18 5.37 0.96
C PHE A 81 -8.46 5.07 1.72
N HIS A 82 -9.35 6.05 1.91
CA HIS A 82 -10.61 5.84 2.62
C HIS A 82 -11.48 4.76 1.98
N ARG A 83 -11.56 4.72 0.65
CA ARG A 83 -12.27 3.63 -0.05
C ARG A 83 -11.69 2.24 0.26
N LYS A 84 -10.37 2.12 0.41
CA LYS A 84 -9.72 0.86 0.81
C LYS A 84 -10.03 0.52 2.27
N ILE A 85 -10.05 1.51 3.16
CA ILE A 85 -10.47 1.33 4.56
C ILE A 85 -11.92 0.86 4.64
N ASP A 86 -12.84 1.51 3.92
CA ASP A 86 -14.27 1.17 3.90
C ASP A 86 -14.53 -0.23 3.33
N SER A 87 -13.67 -0.69 2.41
CA SER A 87 -13.70 -2.05 1.84
C SER A 87 -12.90 -3.06 2.68
N GLU A 88 -12.41 -2.64 3.86
CA GLU A 88 -11.56 -3.41 4.77
C GLU A 88 -10.28 -4.00 4.15
N PHE A 89 -9.75 -3.39 3.10
CA PHE A 89 -8.47 -3.72 2.49
C PHE A 89 -7.32 -3.01 3.24
N PHE A 90 -7.25 -3.22 4.55
CA PHE A 90 -6.41 -2.43 5.47
C PHE A 90 -4.91 -2.46 5.14
N ARG A 91 -4.35 -3.65 4.82
CA ARG A 91 -2.93 -3.76 4.44
C ARG A 91 -2.65 -2.95 3.16
N ALA A 92 -3.48 -3.12 2.14
CA ALA A 92 -3.36 -2.36 0.90
C ALA A 92 -3.56 -0.85 1.14
N ALA A 93 -4.41 -0.45 2.09
CA ALA A 93 -4.56 0.94 2.48
C ALA A 93 -3.27 1.49 3.12
N ALA A 94 -2.62 0.73 4.01
CA ALA A 94 -1.36 1.13 4.64
C ALA A 94 -0.21 1.23 3.62
N GLU A 95 -0.07 0.24 2.73
CA GLU A 95 0.92 0.26 1.65
C GLU A 95 0.71 1.47 0.73
N TYR A 96 -0.54 1.72 0.34
CA TYR A 96 -0.92 2.84 -0.52
C TYR A 96 -0.66 4.20 0.15
N ALA A 97 -1.01 4.35 1.44
CA ALA A 97 -0.75 5.56 2.19
C ALA A 97 0.76 5.87 2.26
N LYS A 98 1.58 4.84 2.51
CA LYS A 98 3.04 4.96 2.52
C LYS A 98 3.59 5.35 1.15
N GLU A 99 3.09 4.74 0.07
CA GLU A 99 3.51 5.01 -1.31
C GLU A 99 3.21 6.45 -1.77
N PHE A 100 2.09 7.01 -1.34
CA PHE A 100 1.63 8.35 -1.74
C PHE A 100 2.07 9.46 -0.78
N GLY A 101 2.83 9.12 0.27
CA GLY A 101 3.29 10.08 1.28
C GLY A 101 2.14 10.68 2.09
N LEU A 102 1.10 9.88 2.36
CA LEU A 102 0.06 10.27 3.30
C LEU A 102 0.61 10.30 4.74
N PRO A 103 -0.04 11.03 5.66
CA PRO A 103 0.37 11.10 7.06
C PRO A 103 0.68 9.74 7.70
N GLU A 104 1.76 9.67 8.48
CA GLU A 104 2.26 8.41 9.07
C GLU A 104 1.26 7.75 10.02
N ASP A 105 0.42 8.55 10.69
CA ASP A 105 -0.68 8.05 11.52
C ASP A 105 -1.71 7.27 10.70
N LEU A 106 -2.07 7.72 9.48
CA LEU A 106 -2.95 6.96 8.59
C LEU A 106 -2.34 5.63 8.15
N VAL A 107 -1.03 5.61 7.86
CA VAL A 107 -0.30 4.37 7.53
C VAL A 107 -0.37 3.41 8.71
N ARG A 108 -0.04 3.90 9.92
CA ARG A 108 0.00 3.11 11.14
C ARG A 108 -1.38 2.58 11.52
N ASP A 109 -2.41 3.41 11.49
CA ASP A 109 -3.77 3.03 11.86
C ASP A 109 -4.34 1.97 10.91
N ALA A 110 -4.08 2.09 9.61
CA ALA A 110 -4.45 1.08 8.63
C ALA A 110 -3.69 -0.25 8.86
N ALA A 111 -2.40 -0.18 9.17
CA ALA A 111 -1.59 -1.36 9.48
C ALA A 111 -2.07 -2.07 10.78
N ILE A 112 -2.43 -1.30 11.81
CA ILE A 112 -3.02 -1.85 13.06
C ILE A 112 -4.34 -2.57 12.77
N GLN A 113 -5.21 -2.00 11.93
CA GLN A 113 -6.46 -2.66 11.52
C GLN A 113 -6.18 -3.95 10.72
N ALA A 114 -5.18 -3.93 9.83
CA ALA A 114 -4.77 -5.12 9.07
C ALA A 114 -4.22 -6.23 9.97
N PHE A 115 -3.41 -5.85 10.96
CA PHE A 115 -2.89 -6.75 11.98
C PHE A 115 -4.03 -7.38 12.78
N ASN A 116 -4.93 -6.57 13.33
CA ASN A 116 -6.03 -7.02 14.17
C ASN A 116 -6.96 -7.97 13.40
N LYS A 117 -7.26 -7.65 12.13
CA LYS A 117 -8.03 -8.53 11.24
C LYS A 117 -7.31 -9.87 11.02
N SER A 118 -6.01 -9.84 10.75
CA SER A 118 -5.24 -11.08 10.58
C SER A 118 -5.22 -11.93 11.86
N MET A 119 -5.05 -11.30 13.03
CA MET A 119 -5.10 -11.96 14.33
C MET A 119 -6.47 -12.58 14.61
N SER A 120 -7.57 -11.91 14.28
CA SER A 120 -8.93 -12.42 14.51
C SER A 120 -9.25 -13.65 13.66
N PHE A 121 -8.76 -13.70 12.42
CA PHE A 121 -8.87 -14.88 11.54
C PHE A 121 -7.83 -15.99 11.84
N GLY A 122 -6.98 -15.81 12.85
CA GLY A 122 -5.92 -16.79 13.17
C GLY A 122 -4.79 -16.85 12.15
N LEU A 123 -4.68 -15.85 11.26
CA LEU A 123 -3.63 -15.71 10.25
C LEU A 123 -2.38 -15.08 10.88
N VAL A 124 -1.83 -15.75 11.90
CA VAL A 124 -0.80 -15.18 12.78
C VAL A 124 0.49 -14.85 12.04
N LYS A 125 0.87 -15.65 11.04
CA LYS A 125 2.02 -15.35 10.18
C LYS A 125 1.83 -14.00 9.45
N ASN A 126 0.65 -13.77 8.88
CA ASN A 126 0.34 -12.53 8.19
C ASN A 126 0.34 -11.34 9.16
N ALA A 127 -0.20 -11.52 10.37
CA ALA A 127 -0.17 -10.50 11.41
C ALA A 127 1.28 -10.12 11.78
N ALA A 128 2.15 -11.11 11.99
CA ALA A 128 3.56 -10.87 12.28
C ALA A 128 4.30 -10.14 11.14
N GLU A 129 4.03 -10.52 9.88
CA GLU A 129 4.58 -9.82 8.71
C GLU A 129 4.11 -8.35 8.65
N ILE A 130 2.82 -8.09 8.86
CA ILE A 130 2.28 -6.71 8.93
C ILE A 130 2.95 -5.91 10.04
N ALA A 131 3.13 -6.50 11.23
CA ALA A 131 3.75 -5.81 12.36
C ALA A 131 5.22 -5.44 12.09
N GLU A 132 5.93 -6.27 11.33
CA GLU A 132 7.31 -5.99 10.92
C GLU A 132 7.37 -4.95 9.79
N ASP A 133 6.60 -5.15 8.71
CA ASP A 133 6.60 -4.31 7.51
C ASP A 133 6.23 -2.84 7.81
N PHE A 134 5.41 -2.63 8.84
CA PHE A 134 4.92 -1.32 9.27
C PHE A 134 5.47 -0.86 10.62
N GLU A 135 6.47 -1.57 11.16
CA GLU A 135 7.12 -1.22 12.42
C GLU A 135 6.10 -0.95 13.55
N LEU A 136 5.10 -1.83 13.67
CA LEU A 136 4.08 -1.74 14.71
C LEU A 136 4.70 -1.96 16.10
N PRO A 137 4.05 -1.48 17.18
CA PRO A 137 4.56 -1.63 18.54
C PRO A 137 5.01 -3.06 18.87
N GLU A 138 6.11 -3.17 19.62
CA GLU A 138 6.69 -4.46 20.00
C GLU A 138 5.71 -5.38 20.75
N GLU A 139 4.75 -4.81 21.49
CA GLU A 139 3.67 -5.56 22.12
C GLU A 139 2.82 -6.32 21.09
N MET A 140 2.48 -5.71 19.95
CA MET A 140 1.73 -6.37 18.88
C MET A 140 2.54 -7.49 18.23
N LYS A 141 3.85 -7.28 18.03
CA LYS A 141 4.75 -8.35 17.53
C LYS A 141 4.80 -9.53 18.51
N ARG A 142 4.85 -9.24 19.82
CA ARG A 142 4.83 -10.24 20.88
C ARG A 142 3.50 -11.00 20.92
N ASP A 143 2.37 -10.32 20.79
CA ASP A 143 1.04 -10.95 20.76
C ASP A 143 0.89 -11.93 19.60
N ALA A 144 1.35 -11.56 18.40
CA ALA A 144 1.40 -12.47 17.27
C ALA A 144 2.34 -13.66 17.55
N ALA A 145 3.49 -13.43 18.15
CA ALA A 145 4.40 -14.52 18.52
C ALA A 145 3.79 -15.49 19.55
N ILE A 146 3.10 -14.99 20.59
CA ILE A 146 2.38 -15.79 21.58
C ILE A 146 1.32 -16.66 20.89
N LYS A 147 0.46 -16.07 20.07
CA LYS A 147 -0.59 -16.81 19.38
C LYS A 147 -0.02 -17.85 18.41
N SER A 148 1.11 -17.54 17.76
CA SER A 148 1.78 -18.48 16.88
C SER A 148 2.38 -19.64 17.66
N PHE A 149 2.99 -19.36 18.82
CA PHE A 149 3.47 -20.39 19.73
C PHE A 149 2.33 -21.34 20.13
N GLU A 150 1.20 -20.80 20.58
CA GLU A 150 0.03 -21.58 21.03
C GLU A 150 -0.49 -22.49 19.92
N GLN A 151 -0.67 -21.95 18.69
CA GLN A 151 -1.08 -22.75 17.53
C GLN A 151 -0.11 -23.90 17.22
N HIS A 152 1.20 -23.67 17.34
CA HIS A 152 2.19 -24.71 17.11
C HIS A 152 2.21 -25.74 18.24
N MET A 153 1.99 -25.33 19.50
CA MET A 153 1.86 -26.25 20.63
C MET A 153 0.65 -27.17 20.45
N GLU A 154 -0.50 -26.61 20.09
CA GLU A 154 -1.74 -27.36 19.85
C GLU A 154 -1.59 -28.36 18.68
N ALA A 155 -0.91 -27.94 17.61
CA ALA A 155 -0.64 -28.80 16.45
C ALA A 155 0.47 -29.85 16.68
N GLY A 156 1.03 -29.95 17.89
CA GLY A 156 2.14 -30.88 18.19
C GLY A 156 3.48 -30.49 17.55
N LEU A 157 3.60 -29.27 17.04
CA LEU A 157 4.79 -28.74 16.36
C LEU A 157 5.77 -28.09 17.36
N TYR A 158 6.09 -28.80 18.44
CA TYR A 158 6.80 -28.26 19.61
C TYR A 158 8.15 -27.61 19.29
N ARG A 159 8.94 -28.18 18.37
CA ARG A 159 10.21 -27.57 17.93
C ARG A 159 10.01 -26.21 17.25
N LYS A 160 8.90 -26.01 16.54
CA LYS A 160 8.57 -24.70 15.94
C LYS A 160 8.09 -23.73 17.00
N ALA A 161 7.25 -24.17 17.93
CA ALA A 161 6.82 -23.38 19.08
C ALA A 161 8.04 -22.89 19.88
N LEU A 162 8.98 -23.77 20.23
CA LEU A 162 10.21 -23.41 20.94
C LEU A 162 11.03 -22.35 20.19
N LYS A 163 11.22 -22.50 18.88
CA LYS A 163 11.92 -21.50 18.05
C LYS A 163 11.25 -20.13 18.08
N ILE A 164 9.91 -20.10 18.07
CA ILE A 164 9.14 -18.85 18.17
C ILE A 164 9.37 -18.22 19.54
N ALA A 165 9.23 -18.99 20.62
CA ALA A 165 9.41 -18.50 21.98
C ALA A 165 10.80 -17.88 22.19
N GLN A 166 11.85 -18.56 21.71
CA GLN A 166 13.22 -18.06 21.79
C GLN A 166 13.46 -16.83 20.92
N LYS A 167 12.99 -16.83 19.66
CA LYS A 167 13.18 -15.71 18.73
C LYS A 167 12.56 -14.42 19.26
N TYR A 168 11.34 -14.52 19.80
CA TYR A 168 10.56 -13.37 20.27
C TYR A 168 10.69 -13.13 21.77
N LYS A 169 11.59 -13.83 22.46
CA LYS A 169 11.83 -13.71 23.91
C LYS A 169 10.52 -13.78 24.71
N LEU A 170 9.69 -14.77 24.38
CA LEU A 170 8.47 -15.06 25.11
C LEU A 170 8.80 -15.49 26.55
N PRO A 171 7.84 -15.42 27.50
CA PRO A 171 8.07 -15.81 28.89
C PRO A 171 8.73 -17.19 29.01
N ASP A 172 9.65 -17.34 29.97
CA ASP A 172 10.42 -18.57 30.17
C ASP A 172 9.52 -19.80 30.37
N GLU A 173 8.35 -19.62 31.00
CA GLU A 173 7.34 -20.66 31.16
C GLU A 173 6.87 -21.25 29.82
N MET A 174 6.75 -20.44 28.78
CA MET A 174 6.38 -20.90 27.43
C MET A 174 7.53 -21.67 26.77
N VAL A 175 8.78 -21.22 26.98
CA VAL A 175 9.98 -21.94 26.51
C VAL A 175 10.02 -23.34 27.14
N GLN A 176 9.90 -23.42 28.46
CA GLN A 176 9.90 -24.67 29.22
C GLN A 176 8.73 -25.59 28.80
N ALA A 177 7.54 -25.03 28.58
CA ALA A 177 6.38 -25.81 28.14
C ALA A 177 6.62 -26.53 26.80
N ALA A 178 7.31 -25.88 25.85
CA ALA A 178 7.66 -26.49 24.57
C ALA A 178 8.79 -27.52 24.70
N GLU A 179 9.82 -27.24 25.52
CA GLU A 179 10.93 -28.17 25.77
C GLU A 179 10.44 -29.50 26.36
N ASN A 180 9.57 -29.45 27.38
CA ASN A 180 8.99 -30.62 28.03
C ASN A 180 8.18 -31.54 27.10
N LYS A 181 7.72 -31.03 25.95
CA LYS A 181 6.97 -31.81 24.95
C LYS A 181 7.87 -32.44 23.88
N ILE A 182 9.14 -32.02 23.79
CA ILE A 182 10.12 -32.54 22.85
C ILE A 182 10.88 -33.73 23.45
N THR A 183 11.09 -33.70 24.77
CA THR A 183 11.74 -34.75 25.58
C THR A 183 10.79 -35.91 25.83
#